data_AF-A0A3D1N847-F1
#
_entry.id   AF-A0A3D1N847-F1
#
_cell.length_a   1.000
_cell.length_b   1.000
_cell.length_c   1.000
_cell.angle_alpha   90.00
_cell.angle_beta   90.00
_cell.angle_gamma   90.00
#
_symmetry.space_group_name_H-M   'P 1'
#
loop_
_entity.id
_entity.type
_entity.pdbx_description
1 polymer ?
#
loop_
_entity_poly.entity_id
_entity_poly.type
_entity_poly.pdbx_seq_one_letter_code
_entity_poly.pdbx_strand_id
1 'polypeptide(L)'
;MKVVMLKRTKKFAIDCWILCSKLPKTREYNAYVNQLIRCSSSVGANYRATQRAKSAPDFINKLKIVEEEADESHFFLELIKDITMIEQIGLNSEIEFLIKEANEITAIIVSSLKTARINNSL
;
A
#
# COMPACT_ATOMS: atom_id res chain seq x y z
N MET A 1 10.87 7.36 -13.01
CA MET A 1 10.46 6.58 -11.82
C MET A 1 9.67 7.41 -10.79
N LYS A 2 10.21 8.50 -10.23
CA LYS A 2 9.54 9.34 -9.21
C LYS A 2 8.09 9.73 -9.52
N VAL A 3 7.83 10.38 -10.66
CA VAL A 3 6.48 10.85 -11.05
C VAL A 3 5.52 9.67 -11.25
N VAL A 4 6.01 8.55 -11.77
CA VAL A 4 5.24 7.32 -11.95
C VAL A 4 4.79 6.78 -10.61
N MET A 5 5.71 6.62 -9.65
CA MET A 5 5.39 6.12 -8.32
C MET A 5 4.47 7.05 -7.52
N LEU A 6 4.62 8.37 -7.63
CA LEU A 6 3.68 9.33 -7.01
C LEU A 6 2.24 9.13 -7.51
N LYS A 7 2.07 8.88 -8.81
CA LYS A 7 0.74 8.61 -9.38
C LYS A 7 0.25 7.22 -8.99
N ARG A 8 1.14 6.23 -9.03
CA ARG A 8 0.85 4.82 -8.76
C ARG A 8 0.38 4.59 -7.32
N THR A 9 1.12 5.07 -6.32
CA THR A 9 0.75 4.93 -4.90
C THR A 9 -0.51 5.72 -4.54
N LYS A 10 -0.73 6.89 -5.16
CA LYS A 10 -1.99 7.63 -5.03
C LYS A 10 -3.16 6.84 -5.63
N LYS A 11 -2.97 6.25 -6.81
CA LYS A 11 -3.99 5.42 -7.46
C LYS A 11 -4.32 4.19 -6.62
N PHE A 12 -3.32 3.52 -6.07
CA PHE A 12 -3.50 2.39 -5.16
C PHE A 12 -4.41 2.76 -3.97
N ALA A 13 -4.15 3.87 -3.29
CA ALA A 13 -5.00 4.35 -2.19
C ALA A 13 -6.46 4.62 -2.63
N ILE A 14 -6.66 5.21 -3.82
CA ILE A 14 -7.99 5.47 -4.38
C ILE A 14 -8.70 4.15 -4.71
N ASP A 15 -8.02 3.20 -5.34
CA ASP A 15 -8.61 1.92 -5.73
C ASP A 15 -8.97 1.08 -4.50
N CYS A 16 -8.14 1.10 -3.43
CA CYS A 16 -8.49 0.51 -2.14
C CYS A 16 -9.72 1.19 -1.52
N TRP A 17 -9.83 2.52 -1.59
CA TRP A 17 -11.02 3.22 -1.13
C TRP A 17 -12.28 2.83 -1.92
N ILE A 18 -12.16 2.66 -3.24
CA ILE A 18 -13.26 2.20 -4.11
C ILE A 18 -13.68 0.78 -3.70
N LEU A 19 -12.73 -0.14 -3.47
CA LEU A 19 -13.02 -1.48 -2.95
C LEU A 19 -13.79 -1.38 -1.62
N CYS A 20 -13.26 -0.62 -0.65
CA CYS A 20 -13.89 -0.45 0.66
C CYS A 20 -15.31 0.10 0.57
N SER A 21 -15.61 0.97 -0.41
CA SER A 21 -16.96 1.51 -0.62
C SER A 21 -18.01 0.45 -1.03
N LYS A 22 -17.56 -0.68 -1.58
CA LYS A 22 -18.41 -1.81 -2.00
C LYS A 22 -18.64 -2.85 -0.90
N LEU A 23 -17.89 -2.79 0.21
CA LEU A 23 -17.99 -3.76 1.29
C LEU A 23 -19.24 -3.52 2.17
N PRO A 24 -19.77 -4.56 2.84
CA PRO A 24 -20.88 -4.41 3.76
C PRO A 24 -20.60 -3.40 4.88
N LYS A 25 -21.63 -2.65 5.28
CA LYS A 25 -21.53 -1.63 6.35
C LYS A 25 -21.84 -2.24 7.72
N THR A 26 -21.05 -3.21 8.15
CA THR A 26 -21.17 -3.83 9.48
C THR A 26 -20.02 -3.40 10.39
N ARG A 27 -20.15 -3.64 11.70
CA ARG A 27 -19.11 -3.30 12.68
C ARG A 27 -17.78 -3.99 12.33
N GLU A 28 -17.84 -5.25 11.94
CA GLU A 28 -16.70 -6.10 11.61
C GLU A 28 -15.99 -5.60 10.35
N TYR A 29 -16.75 -5.37 9.26
CA TYR A 29 -16.19 -4.83 8.02
C TYR A 29 -15.62 -3.42 8.21
N ASN A 30 -16.29 -2.56 8.97
CA ASN A 30 -15.82 -1.21 9.23
C ASN A 30 -14.44 -1.20 9.91
N ALA A 31 -14.15 -2.18 10.78
CA ALA A 31 -12.83 -2.28 11.41
C ALA A 31 -11.72 -2.51 10.37
N TYR A 32 -11.92 -3.44 9.44
CA TYR A 32 -10.93 -3.74 8.38
C TYR A 32 -10.87 -2.66 7.31
N VAL A 33 -12.01 -2.09 6.92
CA VAL A 33 -12.09 -0.94 6.00
C VAL A 33 -11.26 0.23 6.53
N ASN A 34 -11.40 0.54 7.82
CA ASN A 34 -10.65 1.63 8.44
C ASN A 34 -9.13 1.37 8.42
N GLN A 35 -8.71 0.13 8.66
CA GLN A 35 -7.28 -0.21 8.58
C GLN A 35 -6.76 -0.12 7.15
N LEU A 36 -7.45 -0.75 6.19
CA LEU A 36 -7.02 -0.73 4.79
C LEU A 36 -6.94 0.69 4.22
N ILE A 37 -7.92 1.56 4.53
CA ILE A 37 -7.89 2.96 4.09
C ILE A 37 -6.67 3.68 4.67
N ARG A 38 -6.34 3.44 5.95
CA ARG A 38 -5.20 4.09 6.61
C ARG A 38 -3.88 3.65 5.99
N CYS A 39 -3.59 2.35 5.95
CA CYS A 39 -2.30 1.87 5.47
C CYS A 39 -2.11 2.16 3.96
N SER A 40 -3.12 1.90 3.12
CA SER A 40 -3.01 2.19 1.68
C SER A 40 -2.81 3.68 1.36
N SER A 41 -3.44 4.57 2.13
CA SER A 41 -3.20 6.02 2.02
C SER A 41 -1.80 6.42 2.51
N SER A 42 -1.31 5.75 3.56
CA SER A 42 0.03 5.97 4.14
C SER A 42 1.14 5.64 3.15
N VAL A 43 0.98 4.61 2.30
CA VAL A 43 1.90 4.31 1.18
C VAL A 43 2.12 5.54 0.30
N GLY A 44 1.02 6.17 -0.15
CA GLY A 44 1.09 7.37 -0.99
C GLY A 44 1.64 8.60 -0.26
N ALA A 45 1.21 8.81 0.98
CA ALA A 45 1.63 9.94 1.80
C ALA A 45 3.14 9.89 2.11
N ASN A 46 3.64 8.74 2.57
CA ASN A 46 5.05 8.55 2.90
C ASN A 46 5.91 8.56 1.64
N TYR A 47 5.47 7.96 0.52
CA TYR A 47 6.22 8.05 -0.73
C TYR A 47 6.34 9.50 -1.21
N ARG A 48 5.28 10.31 -1.04
CA ARG A 48 5.34 11.76 -1.31
C ARG A 48 6.31 12.47 -0.36
N ALA A 49 6.39 12.08 0.90
CA ALA A 49 7.31 12.65 1.89
C ALA A 49 8.79 12.37 1.56
N THR A 50 9.12 11.26 0.90
CA THR A 50 10.49 10.99 0.41
C THR A 50 11.01 12.09 -0.52
N GLN A 51 10.11 12.79 -1.22
CA GLN A 51 10.47 13.87 -2.15
C GLN A 51 10.93 15.15 -1.44
N ARG A 52 10.77 15.20 -0.11
CA ARG A 52 11.23 16.27 0.78
C ARG A 52 12.21 15.72 1.82
N ALA A 53 12.89 14.61 1.50
CA ALA A 53 13.93 14.08 2.38
C ALA A 53 15.07 15.09 2.54
N LYS A 54 15.53 15.27 3.79
CA LYS A 54 16.57 16.24 4.15
C LYS A 54 17.97 15.66 4.07
N SER A 55 18.06 14.34 4.08
CA SER A 55 19.30 13.58 3.98
C SER A 55 18.99 12.20 3.42
N ALA A 56 20.04 11.47 3.06
CA ALA A 56 19.88 10.13 2.54
C ALA A 56 19.42 9.10 3.60
N PRO A 57 19.86 9.15 4.87
CA PRO A 57 19.22 8.37 5.95
C PRO A 57 17.73 8.68 6.13
N ASP A 58 17.33 9.95 6.05
CA ASP A 58 15.91 10.35 6.13
C ASP A 58 15.10 9.82 4.93
N PHE A 59 15.69 9.82 3.74
CA PHE A 59 15.07 9.21 2.55
C PHE A 59 14.86 7.70 2.74
N ILE A 60 15.87 6.98 3.23
CA ILE A 60 15.79 5.53 3.50
C ILE A 60 14.73 5.23 4.56
N ASN A 61 14.70 6.00 5.66
CA ASN A 61 13.71 5.82 6.72
C ASN A 61 12.28 5.99 6.19
N LYS A 62 12.03 7.03 5.39
CA LYS A 62 10.71 7.25 4.78
C LYS A 62 10.33 6.15 3.80
N LEU A 63 11.27 5.63 3.00
CA LEU A 63 10.99 4.51 2.11
C LEU A 63 10.68 3.21 2.89
N LYS A 64 11.31 2.98 4.05
CA LYS A 64 11.00 1.83 4.91
C LYS A 64 9.56 1.90 5.44
N ILE A 65 9.08 3.09 5.80
CA ILE A 65 7.67 3.28 6.16
C ILE A 65 6.76 2.95 4.97
N VAL A 66 7.11 3.35 3.75
CA VAL A 66 6.31 2.98 2.56
C VAL A 66 6.27 1.46 2.35
N GLU A 67 7.38 0.76 2.58
CA GLU A 67 7.46 -0.71 2.53
C GLU A 67 6.52 -1.35 3.55
N GLU A 68 6.61 -0.93 4.82
CA GLU A 68 5.78 -1.43 5.92
C GLU A 68 4.28 -1.23 5.65
N GLU A 69 3.89 -0.05 5.16
CA GLU A 69 2.49 0.29 4.89
C GLU A 69 1.93 -0.43 3.65
N ALA A 70 2.78 -0.74 2.67
CA ALA A 70 2.38 -1.51 1.49
C ALA A 70 2.18 -2.99 1.83
N ASP A 71 3.04 -3.55 2.68
CA ASP A 71 2.90 -4.90 3.22
C ASP A 71 1.66 -5.02 4.14
N GLU A 72 1.42 -4.05 5.02
CA GLU A 72 0.21 -4.01 5.84
C GLU A 72 -1.05 -3.90 4.96
N SER A 73 -1.01 -3.11 3.88
CA SER A 73 -2.12 -3.04 2.91
C SER A 73 -2.37 -4.39 2.25
N HIS A 74 -1.31 -5.11 1.86
CA HIS A 74 -1.41 -6.44 1.28
C HIS A 74 -2.11 -7.41 2.24
N PHE A 75 -1.67 -7.46 3.50
CA PHE A 75 -2.26 -8.31 4.53
C PHE A 75 -3.77 -8.05 4.70
N PHE A 76 -4.20 -6.78 4.79
CA PHE A 76 -5.62 -6.48 4.93
C PHE A 76 -6.43 -6.82 3.68
N LEU A 77 -5.84 -6.75 2.48
CA LEU A 77 -6.50 -7.19 1.25
C LEU A 77 -6.69 -8.72 1.23
N GLU A 78 -5.70 -9.50 1.68
CA GLU A 78 -5.84 -10.95 1.84
C GLU A 78 -6.94 -11.31 2.84
N LEU A 79 -6.95 -10.64 3.99
CA LEU A 79 -7.98 -10.85 5.01
C LEU A 79 -9.39 -10.55 4.47
N ILE A 80 -9.55 -9.42 3.78
CA ILE A 80 -10.82 -9.05 3.16
C ILE A 80 -11.21 -10.06 2.07
N LYS A 81 -10.26 -10.54 1.27
CA LYS A 81 -10.50 -11.59 0.26
C LYS A 81 -11.11 -12.82 0.89
N ASP A 82 -10.45 -13.38 1.91
CA ASP A 82 -10.89 -14.61 2.57
C ASP A 82 -12.30 -14.46 3.16
N ILE A 83 -12.58 -13.33 3.82
CA ILE A 83 -13.91 -13.04 4.37
C ILE A 83 -14.95 -12.94 3.26
N THR A 84 -14.66 -12.18 2.19
CA THR A 84 -15.60 -12.05 1.05
C THR A 84 -15.83 -13.37 0.33
N MET A 85 -14.86 -14.28 0.29
CA MET A 85 -15.02 -15.62 -0.26
C MET A 85 -15.95 -16.49 0.60
N ILE A 86 -15.78 -16.45 1.94
CA ILE A 86 -16.64 -17.16 2.89
C ILE A 86 -18.09 -16.69 2.76
N GLU A 87 -18.30 -15.37 2.65
CA GLU A 87 -19.61 -14.75 2.52
C GLU A 87 -20.14 -14.72 1.07
N GLN A 88 -19.39 -15.26 0.10
CA GLN A 88 -19.75 -15.32 -1.32
C GLN A 88 -20.04 -13.94 -1.96
N ILE A 89 -19.29 -12.92 -1.54
CA ILE A 89 -19.36 -11.55 -2.09
C ILE A 89 -18.49 -11.48 -3.35
N GLY A 90 -19.10 -11.09 -4.48
CA GLY A 90 -18.45 -11.03 -5.79
C GLY A 90 -17.47 -9.87 -5.97
N LEU A 91 -16.36 -9.86 -5.22
CA LEU A 91 -15.29 -8.84 -5.30
C LEU A 91 -13.88 -9.42 -5.50
N ASN A 92 -13.74 -10.73 -5.67
CA ASN A 92 -12.45 -11.42 -5.74
C ASN A 92 -11.49 -10.83 -6.79
N SER A 93 -11.99 -10.53 -7.99
CA SER A 93 -11.16 -9.97 -9.07
C SER A 93 -10.53 -8.63 -8.71
N GLU A 94 -11.30 -7.72 -8.12
CA GLU A 94 -10.81 -6.41 -7.69
C GLU A 94 -9.81 -6.54 -6.54
N ILE A 95 -10.07 -7.44 -5.60
CA ILE A 95 -9.17 -7.66 -4.46
C ILE A 95 -7.85 -8.27 -4.94
N GLU A 96 -7.88 -9.27 -5.82
CA GLU A 96 -6.66 -9.88 -6.39
C GLU A 96 -5.82 -8.88 -7.18
N PHE A 97 -6.47 -7.99 -7.92
CA PHE A 97 -5.78 -6.89 -8.61
C PHE A 97 -5.03 -5.99 -7.62
N LEU A 98 -5.67 -5.63 -6.51
CA LEU A 98 -5.06 -4.78 -5.47
C LEU A 98 -3.95 -5.50 -4.71
N ILE A 99 -4.10 -6.80 -4.41
CA ILE A 99 -3.05 -7.64 -3.81
C ILE A 99 -1.80 -7.64 -4.69
N LYS A 100 -1.99 -7.85 -6.00
CA LYS A 100 -0.90 -7.80 -6.97
C LYS A 100 -0.23 -6.42 -6.99
N GLU A 101 -1.02 -5.34 -7.00
CA GLU A 101 -0.49 -3.98 -6.98
C GLU A 101 0.31 -3.68 -5.70
N ALA A 102 -0.18 -4.10 -4.53
CA ALA A 102 0.53 -3.96 -3.26
C ALA A 102 1.89 -4.67 -3.31
N ASN A 103 1.93 -5.91 -3.80
CA ASN A 103 3.17 -6.66 -4.00
C ASN A 103 4.14 -5.98 -4.96
N GLU A 104 3.65 -5.45 -6.08
CA GLU A 104 4.49 -4.75 -7.05
C GLU A 104 5.06 -3.45 -6.46
N ILE A 105 4.27 -2.70 -5.69
CA ILE A 105 4.75 -1.53 -4.94
C ILE A 105 5.83 -1.95 -3.95
N THR A 106 5.59 -2.96 -3.12
CA THR A 106 6.58 -3.47 -2.14
C THR A 106 7.88 -3.87 -2.83
N ALA A 107 7.82 -4.65 -3.91
CA ALA A 107 9.00 -5.08 -4.66
C ALA A 107 9.82 -3.89 -5.20
N ILE A 108 9.15 -2.85 -5.72
CA ILE A 108 9.81 -1.63 -6.21
C ILE A 108 10.47 -0.87 -5.08
N ILE A 109 9.81 -0.76 -3.91
CA ILE A 109 10.34 -0.03 -2.75
C ILE A 109 11.53 -0.78 -2.15
N VAL A 110 11.46 -2.11 -2.01
CA VAL A 110 12.59 -2.95 -1.56
C VAL A 110 13.78 -2.80 -2.48
N SER A 111 13.58 -2.83 -3.80
CA SER A 111 14.64 -2.59 -4.78
C SER A 111 15.25 -1.19 -4.63
N SER A 112 14.41 -0.16 -4.46
CA SER A 112 14.84 1.22 -4.25
C SER A 112 15.63 1.41 -2.95
N LEU A 113 15.24 0.73 -1.87
CA LEU A 113 15.95 0.71 -0.59
C LEU A 113 17.34 0.07 -0.72
N LYS A 114 17.45 -1.06 -1.43
CA LYS A 114 18.74 -1.72 -1.69
C LYS A 114 19.70 -0.77 -2.42
N THR A 115 19.23 -0.14 -3.50
CA THR A 115 20.03 0.84 -4.25
C THR A 115 20.42 2.05 -3.40
N ALA A 116 19.49 2.60 -2.63
CA ALA A 116 19.76 3.76 -1.77
C ALA A 116 20.79 3.45 -0.67
N ARG A 117 20.79 2.23 -0.12
CA ARG A 117 21.78 1.81 0.89
C ARG A 117 23.17 1.69 0.27
N ILE A 118 23.30 1.01 -0.88
CA ILE A 118 24.57 0.84 -1.59
C ILE A 118 25.23 2.20 -1.86
N ASN A 119 24.44 3.17 -2.34
CA ASN A 119 24.94 4.52 -2.67
C ASN A 119 25.27 5.39 -1.44
N ASN A 120 24.87 4.99 -0.22
CA ASN A 120 25.19 5.70 1.04
C ASN A 120 26.27 5.03 1.89
N SER A 121 26.65 3.81 1.52
CA SER A 121 27.77 3.08 2.13
C SER A 121 29.11 3.35 1.43
N LEU A 122 29.16 4.37 0.56
CA LEU A 122 30.35 5.00 -0.01
C LEU A 122 30.51 6.40 0.59
#